data_AF-A0A656QDG4-F1
#
_entry.id   AF-A0A656QDG4-F1
#
_cell.length_a   1.000
_cell.length_b   1.000
_cell.length_c   1.000
_cell.angle_alpha   90.00
_cell.angle_beta   90.00
_cell.angle_gamma   90.00
#
_symmetry.space_group_name_H-M   'P 1'
#
loop_
_entity.id
_entity.type
_entity.pdbx_description
1 polymer ?
#
loop_
_entity_poly.entity_id
_entity_poly.type
_entity_poly.pdbx_seq_one_letter_code
_entity_poly.pdbx_strand_id
1 'polypeptide(L)'
;MYQYDQIDQRIVDERVAQYADQVRRRLSGELSEEEFRPLRLQNGLYMQRHAYMHRIAIPYGNLRSDQLRMLATIAREHDRGYGHFSTRTNIQFNWVELEETPEILRKLASVQMHAIQTSGNCIRNITADQFAGVAPDEQVDPRPWAEVLRQWSTFHPEFAWLPRKFKIAVNGSAEDRAAVQVHDLGVYLKKNAQGEVVMDILAGGGLGRTPIVGAIIKRDLPWQHLLTYCEAVLRVYNRYGRRDNMYKARIKILVKALSPEKFSKQVEEEWQHLKDGPSTLTQEEVDRVSKFFAPPVYEKLADTDASYEKHLIDSKPFARWVERNVRPHKVPGYAAVTLSLKQRHIAPGDATDQQMDDVAALADEFSFGEIRVSHEQNLILANVKKRDLHTVWERAKALGFATANIGLLTDIIACPGGDFCSLANAKSIPIALAIQDRFNDLDYVHDLGDLSLNISGCINACGHHHVGNIGILGVDKDGSEWYQVTLGGEQSSGATGAHLGKVIGPSFSAEEMPDVIAQVIDTFVDNRIEGERFIETFGRIGMAPFKERVYASRQAHA
;
A
#
# COMPACT_ATOMS: atom_id res chain seq x y z
N MET A 1 13.31 -14.70 0.04
CA MET A 1 12.44 -14.14 -1.00
C MET A 1 12.26 -15.15 -2.12
N TYR A 2 11.14 -15.13 -2.84
CA TYR A 2 10.98 -15.94 -4.06
C TYR A 2 12.06 -15.60 -5.10
N GLN A 3 12.62 -16.63 -5.73
CA GLN A 3 13.58 -16.50 -6.82
C GLN A 3 12.97 -17.16 -8.05
N TYR A 4 13.04 -16.47 -9.19
CA TYR A 4 12.47 -17.01 -10.43
C TYR A 4 13.21 -18.28 -10.83
N ASP A 5 12.42 -19.31 -11.15
CA ASP A 5 12.94 -20.46 -11.87
C ASP A 5 13.06 -20.15 -13.37
N GLN A 6 13.44 -21.16 -14.16
CA GLN A 6 13.59 -21.00 -15.61
C GLN A 6 12.27 -20.69 -16.31
N ILE A 7 11.14 -21.16 -15.78
CA ILE A 7 9.81 -20.93 -16.35
C ILE A 7 9.40 -19.49 -16.06
N ASP A 8 9.53 -19.06 -14.80
CA ASP A 8 9.26 -17.68 -14.39
C ASP A 8 10.10 -16.68 -15.20
N GLN A 9 11.41 -16.91 -15.34
CA GLN A 9 12.29 -16.03 -16.11
C GLN A 9 11.90 -15.99 -17.58
N ARG A 10 11.65 -17.15 -18.21
CA ARG A 10 11.24 -17.21 -19.62
C ARG A 10 9.93 -16.46 -19.85
N ILE A 11 8.96 -16.58 -18.95
CA ILE A 11 7.69 -15.85 -19.04
C ILE A 11 7.92 -14.33 -19.05
N VAL A 12 8.81 -13.83 -18.19
CA VAL A 12 9.14 -12.41 -18.13
C VAL A 12 9.86 -11.98 -19.40
N ASP A 13 10.88 -12.72 -19.86
CA ASP A 13 11.64 -12.40 -21.07
C ASP A 13 10.76 -12.38 -22.32
N GLU A 14 9.88 -13.37 -22.48
CA GLU A 14 8.89 -13.43 -23.56
C GLU A 14 7.93 -12.25 -23.49
N ARG A 15 7.52 -11.84 -22.28
CA ARG A 15 6.68 -10.65 -22.12
C ARG A 15 7.42 -9.37 -22.51
N VAL A 16 8.70 -9.23 -22.19
CA VAL A 16 9.53 -8.10 -22.63
C VAL A 16 9.59 -8.06 -24.15
N ALA A 17 9.88 -9.19 -24.80
CA ALA A 17 9.93 -9.29 -26.26
C ALA A 17 8.59 -8.94 -26.91
N GLN A 18 7.49 -9.46 -26.36
CA GLN A 18 6.14 -9.15 -26.82
C GLN A 18 5.83 -7.66 -26.70
N TYR A 19 6.16 -7.04 -25.57
CA TYR A 19 5.89 -5.61 -25.36
C TYR A 19 6.78 -4.73 -26.26
N ALA A 20 8.03 -5.12 -26.49
CA ALA A 20 8.92 -4.43 -27.42
C ALA A 20 8.33 -4.36 -28.85
N ASP A 21 7.77 -5.47 -29.35
CA ASP A 21 7.06 -5.46 -30.64
C ASP A 21 5.81 -4.57 -30.60
N GLN A 22 5.03 -4.60 -29.51
CA GLN A 22 3.86 -3.73 -29.35
C GLN A 22 4.23 -2.24 -29.37
N VAL A 23 5.34 -1.86 -28.73
CA VAL A 23 5.87 -0.49 -28.76
C VAL A 23 6.34 -0.14 -30.17
N ARG A 24 7.12 -1.01 -30.84
CA ARG A 24 7.55 -0.81 -32.23
C ARG A 24 6.36 -0.53 -33.15
N ARG A 25 5.31 -1.35 -33.07
CA ARG A 25 4.08 -1.22 -33.87
C ARG A 25 3.31 0.06 -33.54
N ARG A 26 3.32 0.48 -32.27
CA ARG A 26 2.73 1.74 -31.85
C ARG A 26 3.48 2.94 -32.44
N LEU A 27 4.81 2.87 -32.51
CA LEU A 27 5.67 3.93 -33.06
C LEU A 27 5.60 3.98 -34.60
N SER A 28 5.47 2.83 -35.28
CA SER A 28 5.33 2.77 -36.74
C SER A 28 3.92 3.14 -37.24
N GLY A 29 2.93 3.21 -36.35
CA GLY A 29 1.53 3.46 -36.69
C GLY A 29 0.75 2.20 -37.09
N GLU A 30 1.37 1.01 -37.06
CA GLU A 30 0.69 -0.29 -37.23
C GLU A 30 -0.30 -0.60 -36.10
N LEU A 31 -0.17 0.06 -34.95
CA LEU A 31 -1.05 -0.06 -33.80
C LEU A 31 -1.52 1.32 -33.35
N SER A 32 -2.83 1.55 -33.34
CA SER A 32 -3.40 2.81 -32.86
C SER A 32 -3.23 2.98 -31.34
N GLU A 33 -3.36 4.22 -30.83
CA GLU A 33 -3.34 4.45 -29.37
C GLU A 33 -4.48 3.72 -28.66
N GLU A 34 -5.65 3.58 -29.29
CA GLU A 34 -6.78 2.88 -28.68
C GLU A 34 -6.51 1.39 -28.49
N GLU A 35 -5.93 0.75 -29.51
CA GLU A 35 -5.53 -0.67 -29.46
C GLU A 35 -4.32 -0.89 -28.54
N PHE A 36 -3.38 0.06 -28.51
CA PHE A 36 -2.19 -0.02 -27.66
C PHE A 36 -2.51 0.22 -26.18
N ARG A 37 -3.48 1.08 -25.87
CA ARG A 37 -3.88 1.45 -24.50
C ARG A 37 -4.04 0.23 -23.57
N PRO A 38 -4.86 -0.80 -23.86
CA PRO A 38 -4.96 -1.96 -22.99
C PRO A 38 -3.63 -2.71 -22.82
N LEU A 39 -2.80 -2.79 -23.86
CA LEU A 39 -1.52 -3.50 -23.85
C LEU A 39 -0.49 -2.79 -22.97
N ARG A 40 -0.30 -1.47 -23.14
CA ARG A 40 0.60 -0.68 -22.31
C ARG A 40 0.14 -0.61 -20.85
N LEU A 41 -1.18 -0.57 -20.63
CA LEU A 41 -1.75 -0.62 -19.29
C LEU A 41 -1.51 -1.97 -18.62
N GLN A 42 -1.46 -3.10 -19.34
CA GLN A 42 -1.10 -4.38 -18.73
C GLN A 42 0.40 -4.48 -18.44
N ASN A 43 1.23 -3.62 -19.01
CA ASN A 43 2.66 -3.46 -18.70
C ASN A 43 2.91 -2.24 -17.79
N GLY A 44 1.90 -1.75 -17.07
CA GLY A 44 2.13 -0.71 -16.07
C GLY A 44 2.36 0.70 -16.60
N LEU A 45 2.17 0.96 -17.90
CA LEU A 45 2.45 2.26 -18.51
C LEU A 45 1.19 3.12 -18.67
N TYR A 46 1.12 4.22 -17.92
CA TYR A 46 0.02 5.20 -17.92
C TYR A 46 0.46 6.54 -18.49
N MET A 47 -0.23 7.04 -19.52
CA MET A 47 -0.08 8.44 -19.92
C MET A 47 -0.64 9.36 -18.82
N GLN A 48 0.24 10.19 -18.25
CA GLN A 48 -0.05 11.22 -17.26
C GLN A 48 -0.22 12.58 -17.95
N ARG A 49 -0.19 13.69 -17.20
CA ARG A 49 -0.31 15.06 -17.75
C ARG A 49 0.90 15.45 -18.60
N HIS A 50 2.10 14.98 -18.22
CA HIS A 50 3.36 15.45 -18.79
C HIS A 50 4.14 14.37 -19.56
N ALA A 51 4.09 13.13 -19.10
CA ALA A 51 4.84 12.01 -19.66
C ALA A 51 4.15 10.68 -19.32
N TYR A 52 4.77 9.53 -19.63
CA TYR A 52 4.28 8.26 -19.12
C TYR A 52 4.79 8.01 -17.70
N MET A 53 3.87 7.55 -16.85
CA MET A 53 4.23 6.87 -15.63
C MET A 53 4.33 5.37 -15.85
N HIS A 54 5.47 4.79 -15.45
CA HIS A 54 5.72 3.36 -15.46
C HIS A 54 5.68 2.82 -14.02
N ARG A 55 4.71 1.94 -13.76
CA ARG A 55 4.53 1.28 -12.46
C ARG A 55 5.16 -0.10 -12.46
N ILE A 56 6.16 -0.28 -11.61
CA ILE A 56 6.88 -1.54 -11.46
C ILE A 56 6.26 -2.35 -10.30
N ALA A 57 6.11 -3.66 -10.50
CA ALA A 57 5.57 -4.54 -9.49
C ALA A 57 6.62 -4.83 -8.42
N ILE A 58 6.23 -4.73 -7.15
CA ILE A 58 6.99 -5.35 -6.05
C ILE A 58 5.98 -6.22 -5.28
N PRO A 59 5.90 -7.52 -5.64
CA PRO A 59 4.96 -8.46 -5.03
C PRO A 59 5.04 -8.45 -3.52
N TYR A 60 3.86 -8.37 -2.87
CA TYR A 60 3.70 -8.36 -1.40
C TYR A 60 4.61 -7.35 -0.65
N GLY A 61 5.17 -6.37 -1.37
CA GLY A 61 6.05 -5.36 -0.81
C GLY A 61 7.50 -5.79 -0.59
N ASN A 62 7.93 -7.00 -0.96
CA ASN A 62 9.29 -7.47 -0.69
C ASN A 62 10.26 -7.15 -1.84
N LEU A 63 11.44 -6.62 -1.51
CA LEU A 63 12.57 -6.36 -2.42
C LEU A 63 13.88 -6.96 -1.88
N ARG A 64 14.73 -7.40 -2.80
CA ARG A 64 16.15 -7.63 -2.54
C ARG A 64 16.94 -6.34 -2.77
N SER A 65 18.11 -6.22 -2.16
CA SER A 65 18.97 -5.05 -2.30
C SER A 65 19.46 -4.83 -3.75
N ASP A 66 19.73 -5.88 -4.52
CA ASP A 66 20.07 -5.80 -5.95
C ASP A 66 18.90 -5.27 -6.79
N GLN A 67 17.67 -5.65 -6.46
CA GLN A 67 16.45 -5.13 -7.09
C GLN A 67 16.26 -3.64 -6.81
N LEU A 68 16.50 -3.19 -5.57
CA LEU A 68 16.39 -1.77 -5.23
C LEU A 68 17.45 -0.92 -5.96
N ARG A 69 18.68 -1.43 -6.12
CA ARG A 69 19.72 -0.78 -6.94
C ARG A 69 19.34 -0.70 -8.42
N MET A 70 18.66 -1.72 -8.96
CA MET A 70 18.14 -1.64 -10.32
C MET A 70 17.05 -0.56 -10.44
N LEU A 71 16.18 -0.42 -9.44
CA LEU A 71 15.21 0.68 -9.40
C LEU A 71 15.90 2.05 -9.32
N ALA A 72 17.00 2.18 -8.56
CA ALA A 72 17.84 3.38 -8.54
C ALA A 72 18.45 3.69 -9.92
N THR A 73 18.95 2.66 -10.61
CA THR A 73 19.47 2.78 -11.98
C THR A 73 18.39 3.30 -12.94
N ILE A 74 17.19 2.73 -12.88
CA ILE A 74 16.06 3.17 -13.71
C ILE A 74 15.68 4.63 -13.39
N ALA A 75 15.63 5.00 -12.11
CA ALA A 75 15.33 6.37 -11.70
C ALA A 75 16.31 7.38 -12.29
N ARG A 76 17.61 7.04 -12.27
CA ARG A 76 18.71 7.90 -12.74
C ARG A 76 18.79 8.01 -14.25
N GLU A 77 18.55 6.91 -14.96
CA GLU A 77 18.76 6.80 -16.40
C GLU A 77 17.50 7.08 -17.24
N HIS A 78 16.31 6.82 -16.69
CA HIS A 78 15.02 6.85 -17.44
C HIS A 78 13.94 7.69 -16.78
N ASP A 79 14.24 8.34 -15.66
CA ASP A 79 13.35 9.27 -14.98
C ASP A 79 14.15 10.53 -14.59
N ARG A 80 13.84 11.17 -13.46
CA ARG A 80 14.49 12.39 -12.96
C ARG A 80 15.24 12.17 -11.66
N GLY A 81 15.83 10.98 -11.48
CA GLY A 81 16.63 10.63 -10.31
C GLY A 81 15.80 10.30 -9.06
N TYR A 82 14.52 9.99 -9.19
CA TYR A 82 13.68 9.57 -8.06
C TYR A 82 12.59 8.58 -8.48
N GLY A 83 12.01 7.89 -7.50
CA GLY A 83 10.83 7.05 -7.67
C GLY A 83 9.84 7.21 -6.52
N HIS A 84 8.56 6.96 -6.80
CA HIS A 84 7.47 7.09 -5.81
C HIS A 84 6.96 5.73 -5.35
N PHE A 85 7.14 5.40 -4.08
CA PHE A 85 6.53 4.23 -3.45
C PHE A 85 5.04 4.47 -3.16
N SER A 86 4.23 3.47 -3.48
CA SER A 86 2.77 3.62 -3.55
C SER A 86 2.03 2.82 -2.49
N THR A 87 0.76 3.17 -2.27
CA THR A 87 -0.15 2.49 -1.34
C THR A 87 -0.52 1.05 -1.69
N ARG A 88 0.08 0.50 -2.76
CA ARG A 88 0.01 -0.93 -3.13
C ARG A 88 1.39 -1.55 -3.22
N THR A 89 2.31 -1.00 -2.44
CA THR A 89 3.69 -1.48 -2.27
C THR A 89 4.51 -1.52 -3.56
N ASN A 90 4.04 -0.85 -4.62
CA ASN A 90 4.76 -0.70 -5.89
C ASN A 90 5.59 0.58 -5.92
N ILE A 91 6.52 0.69 -6.87
CA ILE A 91 7.20 1.94 -7.22
C ILE A 91 6.71 2.50 -8.57
N GLN A 92 6.74 3.82 -8.73
CA GLN A 92 6.35 4.55 -9.94
C GLN A 92 7.44 5.52 -10.38
N PHE A 93 7.80 5.47 -11.65
CA PHE A 93 8.60 6.45 -12.38
C PHE A 93 7.64 7.26 -13.25
N ASN A 94 7.66 8.60 -13.19
CA ASN A 94 6.63 9.48 -13.76
C ASN A 94 7.04 10.19 -15.06
N TRP A 95 8.30 10.10 -15.47
CA TRP A 95 8.87 10.89 -16.57
C TRP A 95 9.38 10.03 -17.75
N VAL A 96 8.86 8.81 -17.87
CA VAL A 96 9.35 7.81 -18.82
C VAL A 96 8.89 8.13 -20.25
N GLU A 97 9.81 7.97 -21.21
CA GLU A 97 9.52 8.03 -22.64
C GLU A 97 9.09 6.65 -23.17
N LEU A 98 8.16 6.62 -24.13
CA LEU A 98 7.56 5.37 -24.61
C LEU A 98 8.59 4.43 -25.22
N GLU A 99 9.52 4.99 -25.99
CA GLU A 99 10.60 4.36 -26.74
C GLU A 99 11.56 3.58 -25.81
N GLU A 100 11.74 4.05 -24.58
CA GLU A 100 12.66 3.48 -23.60
C GLU A 100 12.02 2.35 -22.78
N THR A 101 10.69 2.27 -22.75
CA THR A 101 9.98 1.30 -21.91
C THR A 101 10.39 -0.16 -22.13
N PRO A 102 10.72 -0.64 -23.35
CA PRO A 102 11.22 -2.00 -23.53
C PRO A 102 12.59 -2.24 -22.89
N GLU A 103 13.47 -1.23 -22.88
CA GLU A 103 14.78 -1.30 -22.22
C GLU A 103 14.62 -1.35 -20.70
N ILE A 104 13.74 -0.51 -20.13
CA ILE A 104 13.44 -0.54 -18.70
C ILE A 104 12.95 -1.93 -18.28
N LEU A 105 12.04 -2.53 -19.05
CA LEU A 105 11.57 -3.88 -18.76
C LEU A 105 12.66 -4.95 -18.88
N ARG A 106 13.62 -4.79 -19.80
CA ARG A 106 14.77 -5.69 -19.92
C ARG A 106 15.71 -5.59 -18.71
N LYS A 107 15.99 -4.37 -18.25
CA LYS A 107 16.75 -4.11 -17.03
C LYS A 107 16.08 -4.74 -15.80
N LEU A 108 14.77 -4.57 -15.65
CA LEU A 108 14.00 -5.21 -14.59
C LEU A 108 14.04 -6.74 -14.67
N ALA A 109 13.89 -7.31 -15.87
CA ALA A 109 13.95 -8.76 -16.07
C ALA A 109 15.31 -9.35 -15.63
N SER A 110 16.41 -8.60 -15.80
CA SER A 110 17.76 -9.03 -15.40
C SER A 110 17.93 -9.24 -13.89
N VAL A 111 17.06 -8.64 -13.07
CA VAL A 111 17.03 -8.79 -11.61
C VAL A 111 15.74 -9.45 -11.10
N GLN A 112 15.03 -10.17 -11.99
CA GLN A 112 13.79 -10.88 -11.67
C GLN A 112 12.66 -9.95 -11.20
N MET A 113 12.46 -8.84 -11.92
CA MET A 113 11.36 -7.90 -11.70
C MET A 113 10.55 -7.69 -12.99
N HIS A 114 9.32 -7.19 -12.84
CA HIS A 114 8.42 -6.94 -13.97
C HIS A 114 7.43 -5.81 -13.70
N ALA A 115 6.71 -5.37 -14.75
CA ALA A 115 5.58 -4.45 -14.65
C ALA A 115 4.23 -5.10 -15.04
N ILE A 116 4.19 -6.42 -15.13
CA ILE A 116 3.02 -7.21 -15.52
C ILE A 116 1.84 -6.92 -14.58
N GLN A 117 0.67 -6.61 -15.16
CA GLN A 117 -0.61 -6.46 -14.48
C GLN A 117 -0.62 -5.43 -13.32
N THR A 118 0.33 -4.48 -13.27
CA THR A 118 0.31 -3.41 -12.25
C THR A 118 -0.82 -2.40 -12.48
N SER A 119 -1.46 -2.49 -13.65
CA SER A 119 -2.40 -1.54 -14.25
C SER A 119 -3.44 -2.27 -15.11
N GLY A 120 -4.41 -1.58 -15.71
CA GLY A 120 -5.45 -2.23 -16.55
C GLY A 120 -6.62 -2.90 -15.80
N ASN A 121 -7.46 -3.64 -16.54
CA ASN A 121 -8.66 -4.34 -16.08
C ASN A 121 -8.37 -5.82 -15.76
N CYS A 122 -7.45 -6.03 -14.82
CA CYS A 122 -7.02 -7.35 -14.38
C CYS A 122 -6.77 -7.34 -12.86
N ILE A 123 -6.33 -8.47 -12.34
CA ILE A 123 -5.80 -8.60 -10.98
C ILE A 123 -4.56 -7.72 -10.87
N ARG A 124 -4.44 -6.98 -9.78
CA ARG A 124 -3.30 -6.09 -9.48
C ARG A 124 -2.34 -6.78 -8.53
N ASN A 125 -1.16 -6.19 -8.34
CA ASN A 125 -0.15 -6.61 -7.36
C ASN A 125 -0.77 -7.11 -6.04
N ILE A 126 -0.38 -8.28 -5.55
CA ILE A 126 -0.89 -8.82 -4.29
C ILE A 126 -0.24 -8.06 -3.13
N THR A 127 -1.04 -7.51 -2.22
CA THR A 127 -0.54 -6.74 -1.06
C THR A 127 -0.53 -7.62 0.19
N ALA A 128 0.49 -7.49 1.04
CA ALA A 128 0.60 -8.19 2.31
C ALA A 128 1.09 -7.27 3.43
N ASP A 129 1.06 -7.76 4.66
CA ASP A 129 1.63 -7.08 5.83
C ASP A 129 3.13 -6.81 5.61
N GLN A 130 3.54 -5.55 5.76
CA GLN A 130 4.95 -5.16 5.66
C GLN A 130 5.85 -5.81 6.74
N PHE A 131 5.29 -6.33 7.83
CA PHE A 131 6.02 -7.06 8.87
C PHE A 131 5.84 -8.58 8.80
N ALA A 132 5.29 -9.09 7.70
CA ALA A 132 5.12 -10.52 7.45
C ALA A 132 6.41 -11.35 7.66
N GLY A 133 6.31 -12.50 8.31
CA GLY A 133 7.42 -13.37 8.67
C GLY A 133 8.20 -12.94 9.91
N VAL A 134 7.97 -11.74 10.46
CA VAL A 134 8.74 -11.22 11.60
C VAL A 134 7.91 -10.64 12.75
N ALA A 135 6.65 -10.26 12.48
CA ALA A 135 5.76 -9.70 13.50
C ALA A 135 5.46 -10.71 14.63
N PRO A 136 5.45 -10.29 15.91
CA PRO A 136 5.15 -11.20 17.03
C PRO A 136 3.70 -11.71 17.08
N ASP A 137 2.76 -10.94 16.54
CA ASP A 137 1.33 -11.28 16.51
C ASP A 137 0.93 -12.09 15.26
N GLU A 138 1.90 -12.44 14.42
CA GLU A 138 1.70 -13.24 13.22
C GLU A 138 1.38 -14.69 13.56
N GLN A 139 0.22 -15.18 13.12
CA GLN A 139 -0.16 -16.59 13.25
C GLN A 139 0.31 -17.43 12.06
N VAL A 140 0.27 -16.85 10.86
CA VAL A 140 0.63 -17.50 9.59
C VAL A 140 1.36 -16.47 8.74
N ASP A 141 2.54 -16.81 8.22
CA ASP A 141 3.25 -15.95 7.27
C ASP A 141 2.42 -15.79 5.98
N PRO A 142 1.97 -14.58 5.61
CA PRO A 142 1.16 -14.38 4.41
C PRO A 142 1.95 -14.45 3.10
N ARG A 143 3.29 -14.37 3.12
CA ARG A 143 4.10 -14.23 1.90
C ARG A 143 4.03 -15.45 0.97
N PRO A 144 4.10 -16.72 1.45
CA PRO A 144 3.93 -17.88 0.58
C PRO A 144 2.56 -17.88 -0.13
N TRP A 145 1.49 -17.55 0.58
CA TRP A 145 0.13 -17.49 0.02
C TRP A 145 -0.03 -16.35 -1.00
N ALA A 146 0.56 -15.20 -0.72
CA ALA A 146 0.58 -14.07 -1.64
C ALA A 146 1.38 -14.39 -2.92
N GLU A 147 2.47 -15.15 -2.81
CA GLU A 147 3.25 -15.62 -3.96
C GLU A 147 2.49 -16.67 -4.79
N VAL A 148 1.81 -17.62 -4.15
CA VAL A 148 0.90 -18.56 -4.84
C VAL A 148 -0.17 -17.81 -5.63
N LEU A 149 -0.82 -16.81 -5.01
CA LEU A 149 -1.81 -15.96 -5.69
C LEU A 149 -1.18 -15.13 -6.82
N ARG A 150 0.05 -14.64 -6.66
CA ARG A 150 0.77 -13.91 -7.71
C ARG A 150 1.03 -14.81 -8.92
N GLN A 151 1.56 -16.02 -8.70
CA GLN A 151 1.83 -16.97 -9.78
C GLN A 151 0.53 -17.36 -10.51
N TRP A 152 -0.50 -17.75 -9.76
CA TRP A 152 -1.80 -18.11 -10.33
C TRP A 152 -2.46 -16.97 -11.12
N SER A 153 -2.38 -15.72 -10.64
CA SER A 153 -3.03 -14.59 -11.31
C SER A 153 -2.30 -14.08 -12.55
N THR A 154 -0.99 -14.35 -12.65
CA THR A 154 -0.14 -13.89 -13.76
C THR A 154 -0.54 -14.60 -15.05
N PHE A 155 -1.00 -13.84 -16.04
CA PHE A 155 -1.49 -14.34 -17.33
C PHE A 155 -2.64 -15.36 -17.26
N HIS A 156 -3.43 -15.35 -16.18
CA HIS A 156 -4.58 -16.22 -16.06
C HIS A 156 -5.56 -16.01 -17.24
N PRO A 157 -5.84 -17.04 -18.07
CA PRO A 157 -6.54 -16.86 -19.34
C PRO A 157 -7.96 -16.32 -19.17
N GLU A 158 -8.63 -16.74 -18.09
CA GLU A 158 -10.00 -16.29 -17.80
C GLU A 158 -10.08 -14.86 -17.23
N PHE A 159 -9.03 -14.38 -16.55
CA PHE A 159 -9.07 -13.15 -15.74
C PHE A 159 -8.18 -12.03 -16.28
N ALA A 160 -7.69 -12.17 -17.51
CA ALA A 160 -6.95 -11.13 -18.23
C ALA A 160 -7.84 -9.92 -18.62
N TRP A 161 -9.17 -10.08 -18.61
CA TRP A 161 -10.14 -9.05 -18.98
C TRP A 161 -11.35 -9.01 -18.03
N LEU A 162 -11.12 -8.54 -16.81
CA LEU A 162 -12.17 -8.35 -15.81
C LEU A 162 -13.01 -7.10 -16.11
N PRO A 163 -14.22 -6.96 -15.53
CA PRO A 163 -15.02 -5.73 -15.69
C PRO A 163 -14.26 -4.46 -15.29
N ARG A 164 -13.42 -4.54 -14.25
CA ARG A 164 -12.50 -3.48 -13.82
C ARG A 164 -11.33 -4.07 -13.01
N LYS A 165 -10.38 -3.22 -12.62
CA LYS A 165 -9.25 -3.58 -11.73
C LYS A 165 -9.71 -4.37 -10.50
N PHE A 166 -8.97 -5.41 -10.15
CA PHE A 166 -9.24 -6.29 -9.01
C PHE A 166 -8.02 -6.34 -8.09
N LYS A 167 -8.20 -6.00 -6.82
CA LYS A 167 -7.16 -5.88 -5.82
C LYS A 167 -7.31 -6.97 -4.76
N ILE A 168 -6.24 -7.70 -4.50
CA ILE A 168 -6.17 -8.71 -3.45
C ILE A 168 -5.20 -8.23 -2.37
N ALA A 169 -5.55 -8.45 -1.10
CA ALA A 169 -4.65 -8.31 0.05
C ALA A 169 -4.75 -9.52 0.98
N VAL A 170 -3.62 -9.87 1.59
CA VAL A 170 -3.45 -11.04 2.45
C VAL A 170 -2.82 -10.61 3.77
N ASN A 171 -3.41 -10.98 4.90
CA ASN A 171 -2.87 -10.72 6.23
C ASN A 171 -2.91 -12.00 7.06
N GLY A 172 -1.88 -12.24 7.87
CA GLY A 172 -1.82 -13.37 8.81
C GLY A 172 -1.51 -12.96 10.25
N SER A 173 -1.50 -11.65 10.51
CA SER A 173 -1.31 -11.04 11.82
C SER A 173 -2.65 -10.74 12.50
N ALA A 174 -2.65 -10.61 13.83
CA ALA A 174 -3.85 -10.17 14.55
C ALA A 174 -4.26 -8.74 14.18
N GLU A 175 -3.28 -7.86 13.98
CA GLU A 175 -3.47 -6.50 13.47
C GLU A 175 -3.57 -6.50 11.92
N ASP A 176 -4.47 -5.70 11.34
CA ASP A 176 -4.59 -5.56 9.88
C ASP A 176 -3.71 -4.42 9.37
N ARG A 177 -2.43 -4.73 9.15
CA ARG A 177 -1.44 -3.77 8.62
C ARG A 177 -1.40 -3.69 7.10
N ALA A 178 -2.31 -4.38 6.41
CA ALA A 178 -2.40 -4.41 4.95
C ALA A 178 -3.67 -3.73 4.41
N ALA A 179 -4.51 -3.19 5.30
CA ALA A 179 -5.82 -2.62 5.00
C ALA A 179 -6.67 -3.60 4.15
N VAL A 180 -6.77 -4.85 4.59
CA VAL A 180 -7.41 -5.95 3.84
C VAL A 180 -8.86 -5.62 3.49
N GLN A 181 -9.61 -5.02 4.42
CA GLN A 181 -11.04 -4.74 4.22
C GLN A 181 -11.35 -3.73 3.11
N VAL A 182 -10.36 -2.98 2.60
CA VAL A 182 -10.57 -2.02 1.50
C VAL A 182 -10.13 -2.57 0.14
N HIS A 183 -9.86 -3.88 0.05
CA HIS A 183 -9.52 -4.59 -1.17
C HIS A 183 -10.75 -5.25 -1.83
N ASP A 184 -10.66 -5.54 -3.12
CA ASP A 184 -11.75 -6.19 -3.86
C ASP A 184 -11.99 -7.62 -3.32
N LEU A 185 -10.90 -8.31 -2.98
CA LEU A 185 -10.85 -9.56 -2.24
C LEU A 185 -9.84 -9.42 -1.09
N GLY A 186 -10.23 -9.81 0.12
CA GLY A 186 -9.37 -9.85 1.29
C GLY A 186 -9.21 -11.27 1.81
N VAL A 187 -8.03 -11.60 2.33
CA VAL A 187 -7.72 -12.92 2.90
C VAL A 187 -7.11 -12.71 4.29
N TYR A 188 -7.80 -13.18 5.33
CA TYR A 188 -7.23 -13.31 6.67
C TYR A 188 -6.85 -14.76 6.92
N LEU A 189 -5.55 -15.01 7.08
CA LEU A 189 -4.97 -16.31 7.42
C LEU A 189 -4.96 -16.47 8.94
N LYS A 190 -5.36 -17.64 9.42
CA LYS A 190 -5.33 -17.99 10.85
C LYS A 190 -5.16 -19.51 11.01
N LYS A 191 -4.91 -19.96 12.24
CA LYS A 191 -4.94 -21.39 12.57
C LYS A 191 -6.25 -21.74 13.26
N ASN A 192 -6.86 -22.86 12.87
CA ASN A 192 -8.02 -23.40 13.57
C ASN A 192 -7.60 -24.08 14.90
N ALA A 193 -8.56 -24.63 15.64
CA ALA A 193 -8.30 -25.30 16.92
C ALA A 193 -7.39 -26.54 16.78
N GLN A 194 -7.30 -27.12 15.59
CA GLN A 194 -6.45 -28.26 15.24
C GLN A 194 -5.05 -27.84 14.79
N GLY A 195 -4.78 -26.52 14.70
CA GLY A 195 -3.51 -25.96 14.24
C GLY A 195 -3.36 -25.87 12.72
N GLU A 196 -4.41 -26.22 11.96
CA GLU A 196 -4.40 -26.16 10.50
C GLU A 196 -4.66 -24.74 10.00
N VAL A 197 -4.04 -24.36 8.88
CA VAL A 197 -4.26 -23.05 8.26
C VAL A 197 -5.67 -23.00 7.65
N VAL A 198 -6.43 -21.98 8.03
CA VAL A 198 -7.74 -21.67 7.46
C VAL A 198 -7.83 -20.17 7.14
N MET A 199 -8.81 -19.81 6.31
CA MET A 199 -8.90 -18.45 5.77
C MET A 199 -10.31 -17.87 5.92
N ASP A 200 -10.41 -16.64 6.42
CA ASP A 200 -11.61 -15.84 6.25
C ASP A 200 -11.46 -15.03 4.95
N ILE A 201 -12.40 -15.22 4.02
CA ILE A 201 -12.40 -14.55 2.72
C ILE A 201 -13.39 -13.39 2.75
N LEU A 202 -12.91 -12.22 2.39
CA LEU A 202 -13.70 -10.99 2.28
C LEU A 202 -13.86 -10.60 0.81
N ALA A 203 -15.00 -9.99 0.47
CA ALA A 203 -15.22 -9.44 -0.87
C ALA A 203 -15.95 -8.09 -0.82
N GLY A 204 -15.76 -7.31 -1.89
CA GLY A 204 -16.53 -6.09 -2.12
C GLY A 204 -16.01 -4.86 -1.39
N GLY A 205 -14.76 -4.86 -0.93
CA GLY A 205 -14.11 -3.66 -0.41
C GLY A 205 -13.65 -2.71 -1.52
N GLY A 206 -13.42 -1.46 -1.15
CA GLY A 206 -12.76 -0.49 -2.01
C GLY A 206 -13.18 0.95 -1.73
N LEU A 207 -12.19 1.84 -1.74
CA LEU A 207 -12.36 3.27 -1.43
C LEU A 207 -13.02 4.04 -2.60
N GLY A 208 -12.29 4.61 -3.55
CA GLY A 208 -12.88 5.25 -4.75
C GLY A 208 -14.11 6.15 -4.48
N ARG A 209 -15.00 6.30 -5.47
CA ARG A 209 -16.18 7.19 -5.34
C ARG A 209 -17.22 6.77 -4.33
N THR A 210 -17.43 5.48 -4.19
CA THR A 210 -18.38 4.93 -3.23
C THR A 210 -17.59 4.02 -2.29
N PRO A 211 -17.02 4.57 -1.21
CA PRO A 211 -16.22 3.76 -0.30
C PRO A 211 -17.08 2.71 0.37
N ILE A 212 -16.59 1.47 0.37
CA ILE A 212 -17.24 0.29 0.95
C ILE A 212 -16.17 -0.52 1.65
N VAL A 213 -16.45 -0.95 2.88
CA VAL A 213 -15.68 -1.92 3.64
C VAL A 213 -16.13 -3.32 3.21
N GLY A 214 -15.18 -4.18 2.88
CA GLY A 214 -15.43 -5.54 2.41
C GLY A 214 -16.10 -6.38 3.49
N ALA A 215 -16.98 -7.29 3.06
CA ALA A 215 -17.70 -8.19 3.94
C ALA A 215 -17.09 -9.60 3.88
N ILE A 216 -17.09 -10.31 5.00
CA ILE A 216 -16.72 -11.73 5.05
C ILE A 216 -17.78 -12.52 4.29
N ILE A 217 -17.36 -13.26 3.26
CA ILE A 217 -18.21 -14.11 2.44
C ILE A 217 -17.96 -15.61 2.68
N LYS A 218 -16.82 -15.96 3.29
CA LYS A 218 -16.49 -17.32 3.73
C LYS A 218 -15.66 -17.24 5.00
N ARG A 219 -16.02 -18.06 5.99
CA ARG A 219 -15.19 -18.29 7.17
C ARG A 219 -14.53 -19.64 7.10
N ASP A 220 -13.34 -19.73 7.67
CA ASP A 220 -12.61 -20.97 7.90
C ASP A 220 -12.46 -21.82 6.62
N LEU A 221 -12.22 -21.17 5.47
CA LEU A 221 -11.92 -21.86 4.21
C LEU A 221 -10.63 -22.68 4.40
N PRO A 222 -10.65 -24.01 4.15
CA PRO A 222 -9.43 -24.81 4.15
C PRO A 222 -8.43 -24.29 3.12
N TRP A 223 -7.16 -24.23 3.51
CA TRP A 223 -6.12 -23.60 2.71
C TRP A 223 -5.96 -24.20 1.31
N GLN A 224 -6.28 -25.49 1.14
CA GLN A 224 -6.24 -26.22 -0.13
C GLN A 224 -7.12 -25.54 -1.20
N HIS A 225 -8.15 -24.82 -0.77
CA HIS A 225 -9.15 -24.24 -1.64
C HIS A 225 -8.99 -22.73 -1.85
N LEU A 226 -7.85 -22.15 -1.47
CA LEU A 226 -7.58 -20.73 -1.70
C LEU A 226 -7.81 -20.34 -3.16
N LEU A 227 -7.18 -21.05 -4.10
CA LEU A 227 -7.26 -20.72 -5.52
C LEU A 227 -8.65 -21.00 -6.10
N THR A 228 -9.23 -22.17 -5.81
CA THR A 228 -10.56 -22.54 -6.34
C THR A 228 -11.67 -21.60 -5.84
N TYR A 229 -11.56 -21.10 -4.61
CA TYR A 229 -12.51 -20.11 -4.09
C TYR A 229 -12.27 -18.72 -4.72
N CYS A 230 -11.01 -18.32 -4.94
CA CYS A 230 -10.70 -17.08 -5.68
C CYS A 230 -11.24 -17.12 -7.11
N GLU A 231 -11.12 -18.26 -7.80
CA GLU A 231 -11.72 -18.49 -9.12
C GLU A 231 -13.23 -18.33 -9.10
N ALA A 232 -13.92 -18.93 -8.12
CA ALA A 232 -15.37 -18.79 -7.96
C ALA A 232 -15.79 -17.31 -7.78
N VAL A 233 -15.10 -16.57 -6.90
CA VAL A 233 -15.36 -15.13 -6.70
C VAL A 233 -15.17 -14.35 -8.00
N LEU A 234 -14.06 -14.59 -8.70
CA LEU A 234 -13.76 -13.90 -9.95
C LEU A 234 -14.74 -14.28 -11.05
N ARG A 235 -15.20 -15.52 -11.15
CA ARG A 235 -16.21 -15.96 -12.13
C ARG A 235 -17.55 -15.29 -11.93
N VAL A 236 -18.05 -15.25 -10.70
CA VAL A 236 -19.28 -14.52 -10.36
C VAL A 236 -19.12 -13.05 -10.73
N TYR A 237 -17.99 -12.43 -10.38
CA TYR A 237 -17.71 -11.04 -10.75
C TYR A 237 -17.60 -10.86 -12.28
N ASN A 238 -16.96 -11.79 -12.98
CA ASN A 238 -16.76 -11.70 -14.42
C ASN A 238 -18.09 -11.82 -15.17
N ARG A 239 -18.98 -12.71 -14.71
CA ARG A 239 -20.31 -12.98 -15.29
C ARG A 239 -21.31 -11.85 -15.02
N TYR A 240 -21.37 -11.35 -13.79
CA TYR A 240 -22.42 -10.41 -13.35
C TYR A 240 -21.94 -8.96 -13.15
N GLY A 241 -20.62 -8.72 -13.21
CA GLY A 241 -20.05 -7.39 -13.12
C GLY A 241 -20.41 -6.50 -14.31
N ARG A 242 -20.78 -5.25 -14.01
CA ARG A 242 -21.15 -4.27 -15.03
C ARG A 242 -19.99 -3.90 -15.93
N ARG A 243 -20.26 -3.76 -17.23
CA ARG A 243 -19.32 -3.26 -18.25
C ARG A 243 -19.85 -2.06 -19.03
N ASP A 244 -21.15 -1.80 -18.92
CA ASP A 244 -21.85 -0.67 -19.52
C ASP A 244 -21.48 0.67 -18.88
N ASN A 245 -21.04 0.66 -17.62
CA ASN A 245 -20.61 1.86 -16.91
C ASN A 245 -19.36 1.60 -16.06
N MET A 246 -18.22 2.14 -16.51
CA MET A 246 -16.92 1.93 -15.85
C MET A 246 -16.87 2.44 -14.40
N TYR A 247 -17.70 3.43 -14.03
CA TYR A 247 -17.78 3.97 -12.67
C TYR A 247 -18.58 3.05 -11.73
N LYS A 248 -19.36 2.12 -12.28
CA LYS A 248 -20.15 1.13 -11.54
C LYS A 248 -19.65 -0.31 -11.77
N ALA A 249 -18.47 -0.48 -12.37
CA ALA A 249 -17.94 -1.77 -12.81
C ALA A 249 -17.13 -2.55 -11.75
N ARG A 250 -16.85 -1.99 -10.57
CA ARG A 250 -16.07 -2.66 -9.51
C ARG A 250 -16.91 -3.69 -8.74
N ILE A 251 -16.29 -4.77 -8.27
CA ILE A 251 -16.97 -5.85 -7.52
C ILE A 251 -17.75 -5.34 -6.31
N LYS A 252 -17.27 -4.30 -5.61
CA LYS A 252 -18.00 -3.68 -4.49
C LYS A 252 -19.41 -3.22 -4.85
N ILE A 253 -19.64 -2.82 -6.09
CA ILE A 253 -20.96 -2.40 -6.57
C ILE A 253 -21.86 -3.63 -6.77
N LEU A 254 -21.29 -4.73 -7.30
CA LEU A 254 -21.99 -6.00 -7.46
C LEU A 254 -22.38 -6.59 -6.08
N VAL A 255 -21.43 -6.68 -5.15
CA VAL A 255 -21.67 -7.18 -3.80
C VAL A 255 -22.72 -6.35 -3.09
N LYS A 256 -22.65 -5.01 -3.17
CA LYS A 256 -23.67 -4.12 -2.61
C LYS A 256 -25.05 -4.31 -3.24
N ALA A 257 -25.12 -4.52 -4.56
CA ALA A 257 -26.40 -4.71 -5.26
C ALA A 257 -27.07 -6.05 -4.92
N LEU A 258 -26.27 -7.11 -4.72
CA LEU A 258 -26.78 -8.43 -4.34
C LEU A 258 -27.04 -8.56 -2.83
N SER A 259 -26.30 -7.83 -2.01
CA SER A 259 -25.97 -8.12 -0.60
C SER A 259 -24.83 -9.14 -0.45
N PRO A 260 -23.99 -9.03 0.61
CA PRO A 260 -22.92 -9.99 0.89
C PRO A 260 -23.41 -11.44 0.96
N GLU A 261 -24.60 -11.68 1.52
CA GLU A 261 -25.17 -13.01 1.71
C GLU A 261 -25.55 -13.64 0.36
N LYS A 262 -26.22 -12.89 -0.52
CA LYS A 262 -26.58 -13.41 -1.85
C LYS A 262 -25.34 -13.59 -2.73
N PHE A 263 -24.37 -12.68 -2.64
CA PHE A 263 -23.10 -12.83 -3.33
C PHE A 263 -22.35 -14.08 -2.85
N SER A 264 -22.23 -14.26 -1.54
CA SER A 264 -21.62 -15.46 -0.93
C SER A 264 -22.31 -16.74 -1.41
N LYS A 265 -23.64 -16.78 -1.46
CA LYS A 265 -24.39 -17.92 -2.00
C LYS A 265 -24.02 -18.24 -3.46
N GLN A 266 -23.97 -17.22 -4.34
CA GLN A 266 -23.58 -17.43 -5.75
C GLN A 266 -22.13 -17.92 -5.89
N VAL A 267 -21.23 -17.41 -5.05
CA VAL A 267 -19.84 -17.87 -5.01
C VAL A 267 -19.76 -19.32 -4.53
N GLU A 268 -20.52 -19.69 -3.49
CA GLU A 268 -20.54 -21.07 -2.99
C GLU A 268 -21.09 -22.04 -4.03
N GLU A 269 -22.16 -21.67 -4.75
CA GLU A 269 -22.73 -22.45 -5.86
C GLU A 269 -21.71 -22.66 -6.99
N GLU A 270 -21.01 -21.61 -7.44
CA GLU A 270 -19.94 -21.75 -8.44
C GLU A 270 -18.76 -22.57 -7.88
N TRP A 271 -18.39 -22.38 -6.61
CA TRP A 271 -17.28 -23.10 -5.99
C TRP A 271 -17.51 -24.60 -5.87
N GLN A 272 -18.75 -25.08 -5.69
CA GLN A 272 -19.04 -26.53 -5.68
C GLN A 272 -18.59 -27.23 -6.97
N HIS A 273 -18.52 -26.52 -8.10
CA HIS A 273 -18.03 -27.06 -9.36
C HIS A 273 -16.50 -27.07 -9.49
N LEU A 274 -15.79 -26.33 -8.63
CA LEU A 274 -14.34 -26.13 -8.69
C LEU A 274 -13.61 -26.79 -7.51
N LYS A 275 -14.34 -27.04 -6.42
CA LYS A 275 -13.81 -27.68 -5.23
C LYS A 275 -13.24 -29.06 -5.57
N ASP A 276 -12.06 -29.36 -5.02
CA ASP A 276 -11.30 -30.58 -5.28
C ASP A 276 -10.88 -30.76 -6.77
N GLY A 277 -10.98 -29.69 -7.56
CA GLY A 277 -10.52 -29.65 -8.96
C GLY A 277 -9.01 -29.39 -9.10
N PRO A 278 -8.53 -29.18 -10.33
CA PRO A 278 -7.09 -29.04 -10.64
C PRO A 278 -6.37 -27.90 -9.92
N SER A 279 -7.08 -26.81 -9.60
CA SER A 279 -6.53 -25.67 -8.85
C SER A 279 -6.52 -25.88 -7.33
N THR A 280 -6.84 -27.09 -6.84
CA THR A 280 -6.72 -27.41 -5.41
C THR A 280 -5.25 -27.51 -5.03
N LEU A 281 -4.83 -26.68 -4.07
CA LEU A 281 -3.44 -26.62 -3.64
C LEU A 281 -3.04 -27.91 -2.94
N THR A 282 -1.89 -28.44 -3.33
CA THR A 282 -1.24 -29.59 -2.69
C THR A 282 -0.25 -29.11 -1.64
N GLN A 283 0.09 -29.99 -0.69
CA GLN A 283 1.13 -29.67 0.30
C GLN A 283 2.48 -29.45 -0.38
N GLU A 284 2.78 -30.24 -1.41
CA GLU A 284 4.00 -30.10 -2.22
C GLU A 284 4.14 -28.70 -2.82
N GLU A 285 3.06 -28.14 -3.37
CA GLU A 285 3.08 -26.80 -3.96
C GLU A 285 3.27 -25.72 -2.90
N VAL A 286 2.59 -25.85 -1.75
CA VAL A 286 2.79 -24.93 -0.62
C VAL A 286 4.22 -25.01 -0.09
N ASP A 287 4.80 -26.20 0.05
CA ASP A 287 6.18 -26.40 0.51
C ASP A 287 7.19 -25.84 -0.51
N ARG A 288 6.94 -26.04 -1.81
CA ARG A 288 7.76 -25.52 -2.91
C ARG A 288 7.87 -24.00 -2.84
N VAL A 289 6.78 -23.29 -2.56
CA VAL A 289 6.79 -21.83 -2.44
C VAL A 289 7.33 -21.39 -1.07
N SER A 290 6.92 -22.06 0.01
CA SER A 290 7.28 -21.69 1.38
C SER A 290 8.78 -21.73 1.65
N LYS A 291 9.53 -22.62 0.99
CA LYS A 291 11.00 -22.70 1.14
C LYS A 291 11.72 -21.38 0.82
N PHE A 292 11.14 -20.54 -0.04
CA PHE A 292 11.72 -19.26 -0.42
C PHE A 292 11.47 -18.15 0.61
N PHE A 293 10.62 -18.39 1.60
CA PHE A 293 10.29 -17.45 2.67
C PHE A 293 10.75 -17.97 4.04
N ALA A 294 11.58 -19.01 4.05
CA ALA A 294 12.25 -19.46 5.25
C ALA A 294 12.98 -18.29 5.92
N PRO A 295 12.91 -18.18 7.26
CA PRO A 295 13.63 -17.14 7.97
C PRO A 295 15.15 -17.29 7.73
N PRO A 296 15.91 -16.16 7.70
CA PRO A 296 17.36 -16.23 7.69
C PRO A 296 17.88 -16.90 8.97
N VAL A 297 19.15 -17.31 8.94
CA VAL A 297 19.81 -17.84 10.14
C VAL A 297 20.12 -16.69 11.09
N TYR A 298 19.29 -16.55 12.12
CA TYR A 298 19.47 -15.55 13.16
C TYR A 298 20.58 -15.94 14.15
N GLU A 299 21.31 -14.94 14.65
CA GLU A 299 22.20 -15.10 15.80
C GLU A 299 21.36 -15.33 17.07
N LYS A 300 21.79 -16.25 17.94
CA LYS A 300 21.13 -16.46 19.23
C LYS A 300 21.54 -15.34 20.19
N LEU A 301 20.67 -14.36 20.35
CA LEU A 301 20.90 -13.17 21.16
C LEU A 301 19.94 -13.13 22.36
N ALA A 302 20.33 -12.42 23.41
CA ALA A 302 19.38 -11.94 24.41
C ALA A 302 18.44 -10.91 23.77
N ASP A 303 17.25 -10.68 24.36
CA ASP A 303 16.31 -9.74 23.76
C ASP A 303 16.80 -8.29 23.77
N THR A 304 17.65 -7.95 24.73
CA THR A 304 18.27 -6.64 24.90
C THR A 304 19.73 -6.81 25.31
N ASP A 305 20.50 -5.76 25.18
CA ASP A 305 21.89 -5.71 25.64
C ASP A 305 22.23 -4.33 26.23
N ALA A 306 23.27 -4.29 27.06
CA ALA A 306 23.64 -3.09 27.80
C ALA A 306 24.02 -1.90 26.91
N SER A 307 24.53 -2.13 25.69
CA SER A 307 24.85 -1.06 24.73
C SER A 307 23.56 -0.39 24.24
N TYR A 308 22.59 -1.20 23.82
CA TYR A 308 21.30 -0.71 23.35
C TYR A 308 20.56 0.08 24.44
N GLU A 309 20.48 -0.46 25.66
CA GLU A 309 19.83 0.21 26.80
C GLU A 309 20.51 1.53 27.16
N LYS A 310 21.84 1.53 27.16
CA LYS A 310 22.62 2.74 27.41
C LYS A 310 22.30 3.83 26.38
N HIS A 311 22.25 3.50 25.08
CA HIS A 311 21.92 4.47 24.04
C HIS A 311 20.51 5.04 24.18
N LEU A 312 19.53 4.24 24.61
CA LEU A 312 18.17 4.72 24.89
C LEU A 312 18.15 5.74 26.04
N ILE A 313 18.95 5.52 27.08
CA ILE A 313 19.04 6.42 28.24
C ILE A 313 19.81 7.71 27.86
N ASP A 314 20.92 7.56 27.14
CA ASP A 314 21.84 8.66 26.84
C ASP A 314 21.32 9.60 25.74
N SER A 315 20.42 9.14 24.85
CA SER A 315 19.93 9.91 23.70
C SER A 315 18.40 9.89 23.57
N LYS A 316 17.76 10.97 24.03
CA LYS A 316 16.31 11.18 23.84
C LYS A 316 15.86 11.13 22.37
N PRO A 317 16.57 11.74 21.39
CA PRO A 317 16.18 11.63 19.98
C PRO A 317 16.22 10.20 19.46
N PHE A 318 17.20 9.40 19.88
CA PHE A 318 17.27 7.99 19.53
C PHE A 318 16.11 7.21 20.15
N ALA A 319 15.82 7.42 21.43
CA ALA A 319 14.71 6.77 22.11
C ALA A 319 13.35 7.05 21.43
N ARG A 320 13.10 8.28 21.01
CA ARG A 320 11.89 8.64 20.25
C ARG A 320 11.83 8.01 18.87
N TRP A 321 12.97 7.94 18.17
CA TRP A 321 13.04 7.23 16.90
C TRP A 321 12.77 5.74 17.09
N VAL A 322 13.31 5.12 18.15
CA VAL A 322 13.02 3.72 18.49
C VAL A 322 11.51 3.54 18.75
N GLU A 323 10.91 4.39 19.56
CA GLU A 323 9.47 4.35 19.86
C GLU A 323 8.60 4.37 18.59
N ARG A 324 8.94 5.22 17.61
CA ARG A 324 8.09 5.43 16.43
C ARG A 324 8.46 4.52 15.26
N ASN A 325 9.74 4.40 14.94
CA ASN A 325 10.21 3.72 13.74
C ASN A 325 10.57 2.26 13.95
N VAL A 326 10.72 1.80 15.20
CA VAL A 326 11.10 0.42 15.48
C VAL A 326 9.86 -0.38 15.90
N ARG A 327 9.73 -1.59 15.37
CA ARG A 327 8.69 -2.55 15.74
C ARG A 327 9.32 -3.82 16.32
N PRO A 328 8.67 -4.45 17.31
CA PRO A 328 9.13 -5.71 17.86
C PRO A 328 9.23 -6.81 16.80
N HIS A 329 10.11 -7.78 17.07
CA HIS A 329 10.37 -8.94 16.23
C HIS A 329 10.09 -10.22 17.03
N LYS A 330 9.63 -11.29 16.37
CA LYS A 330 9.33 -12.57 17.05
C LYS A 330 10.58 -13.33 17.52
N VAL A 331 11.75 -13.00 16.97
CA VAL A 331 13.05 -13.54 17.39
C VAL A 331 13.73 -12.55 18.35
N PRO A 332 14.13 -12.97 19.56
CA PRO A 332 14.81 -12.12 20.53
C PRO A 332 16.08 -11.47 19.97
N GLY A 333 16.31 -10.21 20.33
CA GLY A 333 17.51 -9.45 19.96
C GLY A 333 17.45 -8.82 18.58
N TYR A 334 16.33 -9.02 17.86
CA TYR A 334 16.05 -8.41 16.56
C TYR A 334 14.86 -7.45 16.65
N ALA A 335 14.73 -6.59 15.65
CA ALA A 335 13.68 -5.60 15.49
C ALA A 335 13.46 -5.27 14.01
N ALA A 336 12.26 -4.81 13.66
CA ALA A 336 11.98 -4.24 12.34
C ALA A 336 12.07 -2.71 12.40
N VAL A 337 12.73 -2.09 11.42
CA VAL A 337 12.94 -0.64 11.34
C VAL A 337 12.22 -0.07 10.13
N THR A 338 11.35 0.91 10.34
CA THR A 338 10.71 1.70 9.27
C THR A 338 11.53 2.96 8.99
N LEU A 339 12.06 3.04 7.78
CA LEU A 339 12.72 4.21 7.20
C LEU A 339 11.65 5.15 6.64
N SER A 340 11.52 6.35 7.23
CA SER A 340 10.48 7.33 6.86
C SER A 340 10.83 8.00 5.53
N LEU A 341 9.91 7.96 4.57
CA LEU A 341 9.96 8.73 3.31
C LEU A 341 9.14 10.02 3.38
N LYS A 342 8.92 10.51 4.60
CA LYS A 342 8.02 11.63 4.92
C LYS A 342 8.77 12.78 5.57
N GLN A 343 10.02 12.97 5.18
CA GLN A 343 10.80 14.14 5.56
C GLN A 343 10.16 15.40 4.97
N ARG A 344 10.26 16.51 5.71
CA ARG A 344 9.74 17.80 5.22
C ARG A 344 10.33 18.18 3.87
N HIS A 345 9.55 18.92 3.09
CA HIS A 345 9.91 19.44 1.76
C HIS A 345 10.13 18.38 0.67
N ILE A 346 10.00 17.08 1.00
CA ILE A 346 10.03 15.98 0.06
C ILE A 346 8.61 15.44 -0.11
N ALA A 347 8.22 15.12 -1.35
CA ALA A 347 6.91 14.56 -1.60
C ALA A 347 6.75 13.23 -0.85
N PRO A 348 5.66 13.04 -0.09
CA PRO A 348 5.46 11.83 0.69
C PRO A 348 5.56 10.53 -0.12
N GLY A 349 6.52 9.68 0.23
CA GLY A 349 6.75 8.39 -0.42
C GLY A 349 7.73 8.41 -1.60
N ASP A 350 8.31 9.57 -1.92
CA ASP A 350 9.40 9.65 -2.90
C ASP A 350 10.74 9.27 -2.26
N ALA A 351 11.60 8.61 -3.04
CA ALA A 351 12.98 8.36 -2.70
C ALA A 351 13.85 8.68 -3.93
N THR A 352 14.97 9.37 -3.72
CA THR A 352 15.96 9.59 -4.78
C THR A 352 16.69 8.29 -5.15
N ASP A 353 17.32 8.28 -6.32
CA ASP A 353 18.20 7.20 -6.76
C ASP A 353 19.30 6.88 -5.75
N GLN A 354 19.99 7.91 -5.23
CA GLN A 354 21.02 7.77 -4.21
C GLN A 354 20.45 7.19 -2.92
N GLN A 355 19.30 7.69 -2.47
CA GLN A 355 18.59 7.14 -1.31
C GLN A 355 18.21 5.67 -1.48
N MET A 356 17.82 5.24 -2.68
CA MET A 356 17.54 3.83 -2.95
C MET A 356 18.81 2.97 -2.87
N ASP A 357 19.94 3.45 -3.41
CA ASP A 357 21.25 2.77 -3.27
C ASP A 357 21.69 2.68 -1.80
N ASP A 358 21.46 3.74 -1.02
CA ASP A 358 21.81 3.82 0.39
C ASP A 358 20.98 2.87 1.25
N VAL A 359 19.67 2.76 0.99
CA VAL A 359 18.80 1.78 1.65
C VAL A 359 19.22 0.35 1.28
N ALA A 360 19.59 0.10 0.03
CA ALA A 360 20.09 -1.20 -0.38
C ALA A 360 21.38 -1.59 0.37
N ALA A 361 22.28 -0.63 0.59
CA ALA A 361 23.49 -0.84 1.40
C ALA A 361 23.17 -1.10 2.87
N LEU A 362 22.23 -0.36 3.48
CA LEU A 362 21.75 -0.63 4.84
C LEU A 362 21.13 -2.02 4.95
N ALA A 363 20.40 -2.46 3.94
CA ALA A 363 19.77 -3.78 3.93
C ALA A 363 20.80 -4.90 3.87
N ASP A 364 21.83 -4.78 3.03
CA ASP A 364 22.91 -5.77 2.95
C ASP A 364 23.64 -5.94 4.28
N GLU A 365 23.88 -4.84 4.99
CA GLU A 365 24.63 -4.85 6.25
C GLU A 365 23.76 -5.29 7.45
N PHE A 366 22.52 -4.81 7.54
CA PHE A 366 21.70 -4.94 8.76
C PHE A 366 20.43 -5.77 8.60
N SER A 367 20.04 -6.17 7.39
CA SER A 367 18.73 -6.81 7.15
C SER A 367 18.81 -7.95 6.12
N PHE A 368 19.97 -8.61 6.01
CA PHE A 368 20.18 -9.76 5.11
C PHE A 368 19.86 -9.46 3.63
N GLY A 369 20.05 -8.22 3.19
CA GLY A 369 19.72 -7.77 1.83
C GLY A 369 18.22 -7.70 1.54
N GLU A 370 17.34 -7.81 2.55
CA GLU A 370 15.88 -7.71 2.40
C GLU A 370 15.36 -6.33 2.79
N ILE A 371 14.57 -5.74 1.90
CA ILE A 371 13.82 -4.49 2.08
C ILE A 371 12.33 -4.79 1.89
N ARG A 372 11.46 -4.05 2.59
CA ARG A 372 10.02 -4.07 2.31
C ARG A 372 9.45 -2.69 2.11
N VAL A 373 8.33 -2.62 1.39
CA VAL A 373 7.59 -1.39 1.09
C VAL A 373 6.24 -1.46 1.79
N SER A 374 5.92 -0.47 2.61
CA SER A 374 4.59 -0.38 3.24
C SER A 374 3.55 0.21 2.29
N HIS A 375 2.28 -0.08 2.57
CA HIS A 375 1.17 0.63 1.94
C HIS A 375 1.05 2.09 2.42
N GLU A 376 1.80 2.47 3.45
CA GLU A 376 1.94 3.83 3.96
C GLU A 376 3.04 4.62 3.23
N GLN A 377 3.67 3.98 2.23
CA GLN A 377 4.71 4.55 1.36
C GLN A 377 6.03 4.81 2.10
N ASN A 378 6.43 3.89 2.98
CA ASN A 378 7.72 3.88 3.68
C ASN A 378 8.50 2.59 3.35
N LEU A 379 9.78 2.55 3.72
CA LEU A 379 10.66 1.38 3.53
C LEU A 379 10.97 0.70 4.87
N ILE A 380 11.20 -0.61 4.86
CA ILE A 380 11.39 -1.40 6.08
C ILE A 380 12.63 -2.27 5.97
N LEU A 381 13.46 -2.23 7.01
CA LEU A 381 14.52 -3.19 7.29
C LEU A 381 13.99 -4.17 8.36
N ALA A 382 13.55 -5.35 7.96
CA ALA A 382 12.76 -6.23 8.82
C ALA A 382 13.56 -6.96 9.92
N ASN A 383 14.89 -7.06 9.77
CA ASN A 383 15.72 -8.01 10.52
C ASN A 383 16.93 -7.35 11.19
N VAL A 384 16.79 -6.14 11.73
CA VAL A 384 17.89 -5.39 12.35
C VAL A 384 18.15 -5.90 13.77
N LYS A 385 19.41 -6.16 14.12
CA LYS A 385 19.78 -6.51 15.50
C LYS A 385 19.61 -5.28 16.40
N LYS A 386 19.03 -5.44 17.59
CA LYS A 386 18.80 -4.33 18.53
C LYS A 386 20.08 -3.59 18.91
N ARG A 387 21.19 -4.32 19.10
CA ARG A 387 22.51 -3.74 19.38
C ARG A 387 23.02 -2.78 18.29
N ASP A 388 22.57 -2.96 17.05
CA ASP A 388 22.99 -2.18 15.89
C ASP A 388 22.04 -1.00 15.60
N LEU A 389 20.91 -0.88 16.31
CA LEU A 389 19.88 0.15 16.05
C LEU A 389 20.43 1.57 16.14
N HIS A 390 21.35 1.85 17.06
CA HIS A 390 21.94 3.18 17.18
C HIS A 390 22.76 3.54 15.93
N THR A 391 23.54 2.59 15.40
CA THR A 391 24.30 2.77 14.16
C THR A 391 23.37 2.95 12.96
N VAL A 392 22.32 2.14 12.87
CA VAL A 392 21.29 2.26 11.80
C VAL A 392 20.61 3.63 11.87
N TRP A 393 20.26 4.10 13.07
CA TRP A 393 19.64 5.40 13.28
C TRP A 393 20.54 6.56 12.85
N GLU A 394 21.82 6.58 13.25
CA GLU A 394 22.75 7.64 12.85
C GLU A 394 22.92 7.70 11.32
N ARG A 395 23.02 6.54 10.66
CA ARG A 395 23.08 6.48 9.19
C ARG A 395 21.76 6.91 8.56
N ALA A 396 20.62 6.39 9.02
CA ALA A 396 19.31 6.78 8.53
C ALA A 396 19.07 8.29 8.69
N LYS A 397 19.55 8.90 9.78
CA LYS A 397 19.46 10.34 10.02
C LYS A 397 20.28 11.14 9.01
N ALA A 398 21.52 10.73 8.75
CA ALA A 398 22.37 11.36 7.73
C ALA A 398 21.76 11.29 6.32
N LEU A 399 20.98 10.24 6.06
CA LEU A 399 20.38 9.93 4.75
C LEU A 399 18.93 10.46 4.59
N GLY A 400 18.36 11.07 5.63
CA GLY A 400 16.99 11.65 5.60
C GLY A 400 15.85 10.69 5.95
N PHE A 401 16.14 9.51 6.49
CA PHE A 401 15.15 8.46 6.81
C PHE A 401 14.73 8.36 8.28
N ALA A 402 15.38 9.11 9.17
CA ALA A 402 15.17 9.00 10.62
C ALA A 402 14.13 9.97 11.21
N THR A 403 13.24 10.53 10.39
CA THR A 403 12.13 11.33 10.91
C THR A 403 11.25 10.43 11.79
N ALA A 404 11.10 10.78 13.07
CA ALA A 404 10.40 10.00 14.08
C ALA A 404 8.88 10.21 14.03
N ASN A 405 8.26 10.14 12.85
CA ASN A 405 6.87 10.51 12.64
C ASN A 405 5.92 9.34 12.35
N ILE A 406 6.40 8.10 12.30
CA ILE A 406 5.59 6.94 11.90
C ILE A 406 4.33 6.81 12.77
N GLY A 407 3.16 6.79 12.13
CA GLY A 407 1.84 6.76 12.78
C GLY A 407 1.34 8.11 13.36
N LEU A 408 2.10 9.19 13.19
CA LEU A 408 1.73 10.54 13.63
C LEU A 408 1.18 11.38 12.48
N LEU A 409 0.62 12.55 12.83
CA LEU A 409 -0.03 13.49 11.90
C LEU A 409 0.80 13.81 10.63
N THR A 410 2.13 13.81 10.75
CA THR A 410 3.05 14.16 9.65
C THR A 410 3.54 12.97 8.82
N ASP A 411 3.18 11.73 9.17
CA ASP A 411 3.36 10.52 8.34
C ASP A 411 2.24 10.44 7.28
N ILE A 412 2.18 11.48 6.45
CA ILE A 412 1.08 11.71 5.52
C ILE A 412 1.14 10.72 4.37
N ILE A 413 0.05 10.02 4.11
CA ILE A 413 -0.12 9.27 2.86
C ILE A 413 -0.71 10.20 1.81
N ALA A 414 0.00 10.39 0.69
CA ALA A 414 -0.47 11.24 -0.39
C ALA A 414 -0.31 10.55 -1.75
N CYS A 415 -1.36 10.61 -2.58
CA CYS A 415 -1.17 10.33 -3.99
C CYS A 415 -0.59 11.57 -4.69
N PRO A 416 0.08 11.44 -5.85
CA PRO A 416 0.66 12.61 -6.52
C PRO A 416 -0.35 13.68 -6.95
N GLY A 417 -1.63 13.36 -7.12
CA GLY A 417 -2.65 14.36 -7.45
C GLY A 417 -2.39 15.05 -8.80
N GLY A 418 -2.87 16.28 -8.95
CA GLY A 418 -2.76 17.11 -10.15
C GLY A 418 -1.33 17.47 -10.56
N ASP A 419 -0.34 17.18 -9.71
CA ASP A 419 1.08 17.39 -10.00
C ASP A 419 1.54 16.51 -11.18
N PHE A 420 1.01 15.29 -11.29
CA PHE A 420 1.28 14.38 -12.42
C PHE A 420 0.03 13.74 -13.03
N CYS A 421 -0.97 13.40 -12.20
CA CYS A 421 -2.07 12.53 -12.60
C CYS A 421 -3.10 13.23 -13.51
N SER A 422 -3.38 12.64 -14.67
CA SER A 422 -4.40 13.11 -15.62
C SER A 422 -5.85 12.91 -15.13
N LEU A 423 -6.06 12.11 -14.08
CA LEU A 423 -7.37 11.88 -13.47
C LEU A 423 -7.61 12.74 -12.21
N ALA A 424 -6.63 13.52 -11.79
CA ALA A 424 -6.74 14.31 -10.58
C ALA A 424 -7.50 15.62 -10.83
N ASN A 425 -8.30 16.01 -9.84
CA ASN A 425 -9.06 17.26 -9.82
C ASN A 425 -8.27 18.38 -9.15
N ALA A 426 -7.39 18.03 -8.20
CA ALA A 426 -6.53 18.98 -7.50
C ALA A 426 -5.15 18.36 -7.23
N LYS A 427 -4.15 19.20 -6.96
CA LYS A 427 -2.82 18.79 -6.48
C LYS A 427 -2.88 18.25 -5.07
N SER A 428 -1.95 17.36 -4.72
CA SER A 428 -1.89 16.78 -3.37
C SER A 428 -0.58 17.11 -2.67
N ILE A 429 0.54 17.09 -3.40
CA ILE A 429 1.87 17.21 -2.83
C ILE A 429 2.03 18.56 -2.12
N PRO A 430 1.64 19.71 -2.71
CA PRO A 430 1.73 20.99 -2.03
C PRO A 430 0.93 21.06 -0.72
N ILE A 431 -0.24 20.39 -0.66
CA ILE A 431 -1.06 20.36 0.56
C ILE A 431 -0.39 19.54 1.66
N ALA A 432 0.19 18.38 1.31
CA ALA A 432 0.94 17.57 2.26
C ALA A 432 2.12 18.35 2.85
N LEU A 433 2.89 19.03 1.98
CA LEU A 433 4.04 19.85 2.40
C LEU A 433 3.61 21.02 3.29
N ALA A 434 2.55 21.74 2.92
CA ALA A 434 2.07 22.87 3.72
C ALA A 434 1.57 22.44 5.11
N ILE A 435 0.96 21.26 5.23
CA ILE A 435 0.57 20.69 6.52
C ILE A 435 1.82 20.26 7.32
N GLN A 436 2.78 19.57 6.70
CA GLN A 436 4.03 19.22 7.38
C GLN A 436 4.81 20.45 7.88
N ASP A 437 4.79 21.55 7.11
CA ASP A 437 5.42 22.82 7.50
C ASP A 437 4.67 23.50 8.64
N ARG A 438 3.33 23.39 8.67
CA ARG A 438 2.50 23.88 9.78
C ARG A 438 2.76 23.10 11.08
N PHE A 439 2.90 21.78 10.99
CA PHE A 439 3.15 20.89 12.13
C PHE A 439 4.62 20.45 12.18
N ASN A 440 5.53 21.43 12.13
CA ASN A 440 6.97 21.18 12.08
C ASN A 440 7.60 20.92 13.48
N ASP A 441 6.86 21.20 14.55
CA ASP A 441 7.26 20.88 15.92
C ASP A 441 6.94 19.41 16.22
N LEU A 442 7.98 18.58 16.22
CA LEU A 442 7.83 17.16 16.52
C LEU A 442 7.41 16.91 17.97
N ASP A 443 7.77 17.78 18.93
CA ASP A 443 7.33 17.59 20.33
C ASP A 443 5.80 17.67 20.41
N TYR A 444 5.23 18.67 19.75
CA TYR A 444 3.78 18.82 19.65
C TYR A 444 3.14 17.64 18.92
N VAL A 445 3.69 17.24 17.76
CA VAL A 445 3.14 16.11 16.98
C VAL A 445 3.19 14.78 17.76
N HIS A 446 4.23 14.57 18.59
CA HIS A 446 4.29 13.42 19.48
C HIS A 446 3.25 13.49 20.60
N ASP A 447 3.02 14.68 21.18
CA ASP A 447 2.01 14.90 22.22
C ASP A 447 0.57 14.65 21.72
N LEU A 448 0.30 14.82 20.42
CA LEU A 448 -0.97 14.44 19.81
C LEU A 448 -1.23 12.91 19.83
N GLY A 449 -0.18 12.10 19.87
CA GLY A 449 -0.26 10.64 19.75
C GLY A 449 -0.62 10.16 18.35
N ASP A 450 -1.09 8.90 18.26
CA ASP A 450 -1.40 8.26 16.98
C ASP A 450 -2.55 8.96 16.26
N LEU A 451 -2.27 9.48 15.06
CA LEU A 451 -3.21 10.27 14.29
C LEU A 451 -2.82 10.23 12.80
N SER A 452 -3.63 9.60 11.96
CA SER A 452 -3.36 9.47 10.52
C SER A 452 -4.00 10.57 9.68
N LEU A 453 -3.26 11.07 8.69
CA LEU A 453 -3.75 12.02 7.69
C LEU A 453 -3.44 11.55 6.27
N ASN A 454 -4.51 11.41 5.48
CA ASN A 454 -4.45 10.79 4.16
C ASN A 454 -5.03 11.72 3.08
N ILE A 455 -4.29 11.94 1.98
CA ILE A 455 -4.62 12.92 0.94
C ILE A 455 -4.81 12.24 -0.42
N SER A 456 -5.87 12.62 -1.13
CA SER A 456 -6.08 12.24 -2.53
C SER A 456 -6.56 13.40 -3.37
N GLY A 457 -5.86 13.72 -4.45
CA GLY A 457 -6.23 14.78 -5.39
C GLY A 457 -7.51 14.52 -6.21
N CYS A 458 -8.13 13.34 -6.08
CA CYS A 458 -9.47 13.07 -6.60
C CYS A 458 -10.16 11.88 -5.92
N ILE A 459 -11.40 11.69 -6.33
CA ILE A 459 -12.34 10.68 -5.83
C ILE A 459 -11.89 9.22 -6.03
N ASN A 460 -10.79 8.97 -6.75
CA ASN A 460 -10.24 7.61 -6.89
C ASN A 460 -9.61 7.08 -5.59
N ALA A 461 -9.34 7.97 -4.62
CA ALA A 461 -8.84 7.63 -3.29
C ALA A 461 -7.52 6.84 -3.29
N CYS A 462 -6.57 7.20 -4.15
CA CYS A 462 -5.29 6.50 -4.25
C CYS A 462 -4.44 6.63 -2.97
N GLY A 463 -4.55 7.75 -2.24
CA GLY A 463 -3.90 7.96 -0.94
C GLY A 463 -4.77 7.54 0.25
N HIS A 464 -5.82 6.74 0.03
CA HIS A 464 -6.64 6.15 1.10
C HIS A 464 -7.31 7.15 2.07
N HIS A 465 -7.67 8.35 1.60
CA HIS A 465 -8.26 9.41 2.44
C HIS A 465 -9.51 9.01 3.22
N HIS A 466 -10.31 8.05 2.75
CA HIS A 466 -11.51 7.61 3.47
C HIS A 466 -11.24 6.83 4.76
N VAL A 467 -10.03 6.29 4.95
CA VAL A 467 -9.65 5.48 6.12
C VAL A 467 -8.50 6.09 6.93
N GLY A 468 -8.13 7.34 6.65
CA GLY A 468 -7.34 8.15 7.58
C GLY A 468 -8.26 8.78 8.62
N ASN A 469 -7.74 9.02 9.83
CA ASN A 469 -8.47 9.76 10.86
C ASN A 469 -8.89 11.13 10.34
N ILE A 470 -7.99 11.77 9.60
CA ILE A 470 -8.23 12.94 8.78
C ILE A 470 -8.02 12.56 7.31
N GLY A 471 -9.05 12.77 6.48
CA GLY A 471 -8.98 12.57 5.04
C GLY A 471 -9.13 13.88 4.28
N ILE A 472 -8.32 14.07 3.24
CA ILE A 472 -8.40 15.23 2.34
C ILE A 472 -8.66 14.75 0.91
N LEU A 473 -9.75 15.23 0.32
CA LEU A 473 -10.16 14.93 -1.05
C LEU A 473 -10.12 16.20 -1.91
N GLY A 474 -9.27 16.19 -2.94
CA GLY A 474 -9.27 17.16 -4.02
C GLY A 474 -10.53 17.06 -4.88
N VAL A 475 -11.21 18.19 -5.09
CA VAL A 475 -12.38 18.35 -5.95
C VAL A 475 -12.18 19.57 -6.87
N ASP A 476 -12.79 19.52 -8.04
CA ASP A 476 -12.81 20.65 -8.98
C ASP A 476 -14.14 21.39 -8.81
N LYS A 477 -14.07 22.72 -8.77
CA LYS A 477 -15.25 23.60 -8.86
C LYS A 477 -14.92 24.72 -9.84
N ASP A 478 -15.63 24.73 -10.96
CA ASP A 478 -15.50 25.74 -12.01
C ASP A 478 -14.04 25.95 -12.47
N GLY A 479 -13.28 24.85 -12.60
CA GLY A 479 -11.87 24.86 -13.03
C GLY A 479 -10.87 25.27 -11.95
N SER A 480 -11.32 25.47 -10.71
CA SER A 480 -10.47 25.77 -9.55
C SER A 480 -10.32 24.55 -8.64
N GLU A 481 -9.14 24.43 -8.03
CA GLU A 481 -8.80 23.34 -7.10
C GLU A 481 -9.38 23.63 -5.71
N TRP A 482 -10.13 22.68 -5.15
CA TRP A 482 -10.68 22.76 -3.80
C TRP A 482 -10.48 21.44 -3.05
N TYR A 483 -10.61 21.48 -1.72
CA TYR A 483 -10.31 20.36 -0.83
C TYR A 483 -11.43 20.12 0.16
N GLN A 484 -11.99 18.92 0.15
CA GLN A 484 -13.00 18.46 1.10
C GLN A 484 -12.35 17.63 2.21
N VAL A 485 -12.68 17.94 3.46
CA VAL A 485 -12.17 17.23 4.64
C VAL A 485 -13.18 16.20 5.13
N THR A 486 -12.69 15.01 5.46
CA THR A 486 -13.43 13.94 6.14
C THR A 486 -12.76 13.59 7.47
N LEU A 487 -13.55 13.31 8.51
CA LEU A 487 -13.04 12.88 9.82
C LEU A 487 -13.62 11.53 10.26
N GLY A 488 -12.88 10.81 11.08
CA GLY A 488 -13.32 9.57 11.73
C GLY A 488 -13.11 8.30 10.90
N GLY A 489 -12.23 8.35 9.90
CA GLY A 489 -11.77 7.13 9.21
C GLY A 489 -10.73 6.39 10.05
N GLU A 490 -10.64 5.08 9.86
CA GLU A 490 -9.62 4.24 10.52
C GLU A 490 -9.32 3.01 9.67
N GLN A 491 -8.04 2.78 9.38
CA GLN A 491 -7.54 1.61 8.67
C GLN A 491 -7.37 0.41 9.64
N SER A 492 -8.48 -0.05 10.24
CA SER A 492 -8.64 -1.32 10.98
C SER A 492 -7.50 -1.72 11.94
N SER A 493 -7.64 -1.46 13.24
CA SER A 493 -6.66 -1.92 14.26
C SER A 493 -7.22 -2.91 15.31
N GLY A 494 -8.26 -3.70 14.99
CA GLY A 494 -8.76 -4.72 15.91
C GLY A 494 -10.21 -5.18 15.71
N ALA A 495 -10.89 -5.52 16.82
CA ALA A 495 -12.24 -6.10 16.87
C ALA A 495 -13.37 -5.25 16.24
N THR A 496 -13.12 -3.96 15.97
CA THR A 496 -14.09 -3.01 15.40
C THR A 496 -14.02 -2.90 13.87
N GLY A 497 -12.94 -3.38 13.23
CA GLY A 497 -12.73 -3.30 11.78
C GLY A 497 -12.43 -1.89 11.25
N ALA A 498 -12.41 -1.72 9.92
CA ALA A 498 -12.16 -0.44 9.28
C ALA A 498 -13.39 0.48 9.35
N HIS A 499 -13.15 1.77 9.57
CA HIS A 499 -14.18 2.81 9.60
C HIS A 499 -13.95 3.83 8.49
N LEU A 500 -15.06 4.28 7.89
CA LEU A 500 -15.03 5.29 6.82
C LEU A 500 -15.28 6.68 7.41
N GLY A 501 -14.39 7.61 7.10
CA GLY A 501 -14.54 9.01 7.49
C GLY A 501 -15.75 9.68 6.83
N LYS A 502 -16.29 10.70 7.52
CA LYS A 502 -17.46 11.48 7.07
C LYS A 502 -17.05 12.90 6.74
N VAL A 503 -17.62 13.44 5.66
CA VAL A 503 -17.39 14.81 5.21
C VAL A 503 -17.87 15.80 6.29
N ILE A 504 -17.03 16.78 6.62
CA ILE A 504 -17.35 17.79 7.65
C ILE A 504 -18.23 18.93 7.11
N GLY A 505 -18.17 19.19 5.79
CA GLY A 505 -18.97 20.22 5.13
C GLY A 505 -18.43 20.62 3.73
N PRO A 506 -18.65 21.88 3.30
CA PRO A 506 -18.08 22.46 2.09
C PRO A 506 -16.55 22.29 1.95
N SER A 507 -16.04 22.51 0.74
CA SER A 507 -14.61 22.47 0.47
C SER A 507 -13.90 23.80 0.77
N PHE A 508 -12.58 23.73 0.91
CA PHE A 508 -11.66 24.84 1.18
C PHE A 508 -10.67 25.00 0.03
N SER A 509 -10.11 26.20 -0.12
CA SER A 509 -8.98 26.48 -1.03
C SER A 509 -7.70 25.81 -0.53
N ALA A 510 -6.65 25.79 -1.37
CA ALA A 510 -5.36 25.21 -0.99
C ALA A 510 -4.72 25.92 0.20
N GLU A 511 -4.84 27.25 0.21
CA GLU A 511 -4.23 28.16 1.18
C GLU A 511 -4.86 28.03 2.57
N GLU A 512 -6.16 27.71 2.63
CA GLU A 512 -6.90 27.48 3.88
C GLU A 512 -6.53 26.14 4.55
N MET A 513 -6.01 25.16 3.81
CA MET A 513 -5.88 23.79 4.30
C MET A 513 -5.03 23.64 5.58
N PRO A 514 -3.85 24.28 5.72
CA PRO A 514 -3.08 24.20 6.95
C PRO A 514 -3.84 24.73 8.18
N ASP A 515 -4.60 25.82 8.03
CA ASP A 515 -5.41 26.39 9.11
C ASP A 515 -6.61 25.52 9.45
N VAL A 516 -7.25 24.92 8.45
CA VAL A 516 -8.36 23.97 8.66
C VAL A 516 -7.88 22.77 9.46
N ILE A 517 -6.70 22.20 9.15
CA ILE A 517 -6.16 21.09 9.92
C ILE A 517 -5.77 21.54 11.33
N ALA A 518 -5.16 22.72 11.50
CA ALA A 518 -4.88 23.28 12.83
C ALA A 518 -6.15 23.36 13.70
N GLN A 519 -7.25 23.87 13.16
CA GLN A 519 -8.53 23.97 13.89
C GLN A 519 -9.13 22.60 14.25
N VAL A 520 -8.96 21.60 13.38
CA VAL A 520 -9.35 20.21 13.70
C VAL A 520 -8.53 19.67 14.87
N ILE A 521 -7.21 19.90 14.85
CA ILE A 521 -6.30 19.49 15.92
C ILE A 521 -6.60 20.23 17.22
N ASP A 522 -6.81 21.54 17.19
CA ASP A 522 -7.16 22.33 18.38
C ASP A 522 -8.47 21.82 19.00
N THR A 523 -9.45 21.45 18.17
CA THR A 523 -10.70 20.85 18.67
C THR A 523 -10.46 19.51 19.34
N PHE A 524 -9.57 18.67 18.79
CA PHE A 524 -9.17 17.42 19.43
C PHE A 524 -8.47 17.69 20.76
N VAL A 525 -7.47 18.57 20.80
CA VAL A 525 -6.69 18.88 22.00
C VAL A 525 -7.56 19.47 23.11
N ASP A 526 -8.49 20.38 22.78
CA ASP A 526 -9.38 21.00 23.78
C ASP A 526 -10.40 20.02 24.38
N ASN A 527 -10.71 18.93 23.67
CA ASN A 527 -11.76 18.00 24.08
C ASN A 527 -11.24 16.63 24.53
N ARG A 528 -9.98 16.27 24.25
CA ARG A 528 -9.40 14.97 24.61
C ARG A 528 -9.27 14.84 26.13
N ILE A 529 -9.55 13.65 26.62
CA ILE A 529 -9.17 13.24 27.97
C ILE A 529 -7.69 12.82 27.92
N GLU A 530 -6.95 12.94 29.02
CA GLU A 530 -5.53 12.55 29.08
C GLU A 530 -5.32 11.13 28.54
N GLY A 531 -4.42 10.99 27.56
CA GLY A 531 -4.11 9.72 26.89
C GLY A 531 -5.10 9.27 25.82
N GLU A 532 -6.20 10.00 25.57
CA GLU A 532 -7.20 9.64 24.57
C GLU A 532 -6.69 9.89 23.14
N ARG A 533 -6.82 8.88 22.26
CA ARG A 533 -6.47 9.03 20.84
C ARG A 533 -7.47 9.92 20.11
N PHE A 534 -7.08 10.42 18.94
CA PHE A 534 -7.98 11.23 18.11
C PHE A 534 -9.30 10.50 17.80
N ILE A 535 -9.23 9.24 17.40
CA ILE A 535 -10.42 8.47 16.98
C ILE A 535 -11.38 8.21 18.14
N GLU A 536 -10.86 8.03 19.35
CA GLU A 536 -11.64 7.84 20.57
C GLU A 536 -12.35 9.13 20.96
N THR A 537 -11.61 10.24 20.95
CA THR A 537 -12.16 11.59 21.19
C THR A 537 -13.28 11.89 20.19
N PHE A 538 -13.01 11.66 18.89
CA PHE A 538 -13.99 11.86 17.83
C PHE A 538 -15.23 10.96 18.01
N GLY A 539 -15.04 9.70 18.39
CA GLY A 539 -16.14 8.77 18.68
C GLY A 539 -17.03 9.24 19.82
N ARG A 540 -16.44 9.88 20.85
CA ARG A 540 -17.15 10.37 22.04
C ARG A 540 -17.90 11.68 21.80
N ILE A 541 -17.25 12.68 21.21
CA ILE A 541 -17.84 14.03 21.05
C ILE A 541 -18.59 14.21 19.71
N GLY A 542 -18.35 13.32 18.75
CA GLY A 542 -18.94 13.36 17.42
C GLY A 542 -18.39 14.49 16.54
N MET A 543 -19.04 14.68 15.38
CA MET A 543 -18.58 15.61 14.33
C MET A 543 -18.85 17.08 14.64
N ALA A 544 -19.87 17.38 15.45
CA ALA A 544 -20.41 18.74 15.58
C ALA A 544 -19.38 19.77 16.07
N PRO A 545 -18.59 19.52 17.14
CA PRO A 545 -17.61 20.49 17.63
C PRO A 545 -16.53 20.84 16.59
N PHE A 546 -16.05 19.83 15.85
CA PHE A 546 -15.07 20.03 14.78
C PHE A 546 -15.62 20.90 13.67
N LYS A 547 -16.86 20.63 13.24
CA LYS A 547 -17.53 21.42 12.20
C LYS A 547 -17.73 22.86 12.65
N GLU A 548 -18.25 23.07 13.85
CA GLU A 548 -18.53 24.41 14.38
C GLU A 548 -17.28 25.28 14.39
N ARG A 549 -16.16 24.77 14.93
CA ARG A 549 -14.90 25.53 14.97
C ARG A 549 -14.37 25.86 13.58
N VAL A 550 -14.34 24.86 12.68
CA VAL A 550 -13.78 25.01 11.34
C VAL A 550 -14.56 26.02 10.48
N TYR A 551 -15.90 26.07 10.60
CA TYR A 551 -16.70 26.98 9.79
C TYR A 551 -16.98 28.34 10.45
N ALA A 552 -16.91 28.45 11.79
CA ALA A 552 -17.03 29.74 12.47
C ALA A 552 -15.86 30.67 12.15
N SER A 553 -14.64 30.13 12.08
CA SER A 553 -13.43 30.89 11.71
C SER A 553 -13.54 31.48 10.30
N ARG A 554 -14.08 30.71 9.34
CA ARG A 554 -14.27 31.15 7.96
C ARG A 554 -15.26 32.31 7.83
N GLN A 555 -16.31 32.34 8.64
CA GLN A 555 -17.27 33.45 8.66
C GLN A 555 -16.70 34.73 9.27
N ALA A 556 -15.67 34.64 10.13
CA ALA A 556 -14.99 35.79 10.69
C ALA A 556 -13.98 36.43 9.72
N HIS A 557 -13.54 35.69 8.69
CA HIS A 557 -12.58 36.12 7.68
C HIS A 557 -13.19 36.40 6.29
N ALA A 558 -14.49 36.12 6.11
CA ALA A 558 -15.27 36.45 4.92
C ALA A 558 -16.02 37.77 5.12
#